data_AF-A0A4V1S881-F1
#
_entry.id   AF-A0A4V1S881-F1
#
_cell.length_a   1.000
_cell.length_b   1.000
_cell.length_c   1.000
_cell.angle_alpha   90.00
_cell.angle_beta   90.00
_cell.angle_gamma   90.00
#
_symmetry.space_group_name_H-M   'P 1'
#
loop_
_entity.id
_entity.type
_entity.pdbx_description
1 polymer ?
#
loop_
_entity_poly.entity_id
_entity_poly.type
_entity_poly.pdbx_seq_one_letter_code
_entity_poly.pdbx_strand_id
1 'polypeptide(L)'
;MRSPFRWFRRRSEFNLQTERRLELESELSRFRGKPTHLVPASAKGGYDQIYYAMENGRHIAVVRVNSPHKKQKDPILPDDPAVPLHAEQRLDREWEAYSKLFPLGLSPEPIWRTKDAIACSWVRWRRAARMLVKRRDMAWPILE
;
A
#
# COMPACT_ATOMS: atom_id res chain seq x y z
N MET A 1 2.07 28.04 0.61
CA MET A 1 3.34 27.56 0.01
C MET A 1 3.72 26.20 0.59
N ARG A 2 4.09 25.22 -0.26
CA ARG A 2 4.52 23.89 0.24
C ARG A 2 5.95 24.05 0.79
N SER A 3 6.09 23.96 2.12
CA SER A 3 7.37 24.14 2.83
C SER A 3 8.51 23.27 2.25
N PRO A 4 9.71 23.83 1.97
CA PRO A 4 10.88 23.09 1.52
C PRO A 4 11.26 21.93 2.45
N PHE A 5 11.05 22.10 3.76
CA PHE A 5 11.27 21.06 4.77
C PHE A 5 10.46 19.79 4.51
N ARG A 6 9.28 19.92 3.90
CA ARG A 6 8.44 18.78 3.54
C ARG A 6 9.07 17.94 2.44
N TRP A 7 9.80 18.57 1.51
CA TRP A 7 10.50 17.88 0.44
C TRP A 7 11.77 17.19 0.95
N PHE A 8 12.55 17.86 1.80
CA PHE A 8 13.71 17.26 2.47
C PHE A 8 13.33 16.07 3.33
N ARG A 9 12.30 16.19 4.16
CA ARG A 9 11.78 15.09 4.97
C ARG A 9 11.37 13.90 4.10
N ARG A 10 10.71 14.14 2.97
CA ARG A 10 10.31 13.09 2.03
C ARG A 10 11.51 12.39 1.40
N ARG A 11 12.55 13.13 1.05
CA ARG A 11 13.78 12.60 0.46
C ARG A 11 14.58 11.79 1.49
N SER A 12 14.63 12.27 2.72
CA SER A 12 15.21 11.55 3.86
C SER A 12 14.45 10.26 4.16
N GLU A 13 13.12 10.30 4.22
CA GLU A 13 12.26 9.11 4.40
C GLU A 13 12.45 8.09 3.26
N PHE A 14 12.58 8.56 2.02
CA PHE A 14 12.87 7.70 0.88
C PHE A 14 14.25 7.04 1.00
N ASN A 15 15.27 7.80 1.37
CA ASN A 15 16.63 7.29 1.53
C ASN A 15 16.73 6.22 2.62
N LEU A 16 16.02 6.40 3.74
CA LEU A 16 15.97 5.43 4.84
C LEU A 16 15.40 4.07 4.41
N GLN A 17 14.54 4.05 3.40
CA GLN A 17 13.95 2.82 2.88
C GLN A 17 14.58 2.30 1.60
N THR A 18 15.62 2.98 1.07
CA THR A 18 16.23 2.60 -0.20
C THR A 18 16.79 1.18 -0.16
N GLU A 19 17.51 0.82 0.90
CA GLU A 19 18.11 -0.50 1.05
C GLU A 19 17.03 -1.59 1.07
N ARG A 20 16.05 -1.47 1.97
CA ARG A 20 14.95 -2.45 2.04
C ARG A 20 14.14 -2.52 0.75
N ARG A 21 13.94 -1.39 0.05
CA ARG A 21 13.28 -1.38 -1.26
C ARG A 21 14.05 -2.20 -2.30
N LEU A 22 15.38 -2.08 -2.35
CA LEU A 22 16.21 -2.84 -3.28
C LEU A 22 16.20 -4.35 -2.95
N GLU A 23 16.17 -4.71 -1.67
CA GLU A 23 15.99 -6.10 -1.26
C GLU A 23 14.64 -6.64 -1.73
N LEU A 24 13.55 -5.91 -1.48
CA LEU A 24 12.21 -6.29 -1.91
C LEU A 24 12.09 -6.37 -3.44
N GLU A 25 12.75 -5.47 -4.19
CA GLU A 25 12.85 -5.55 -5.65
C GLU A 25 13.51 -6.86 -6.10
N SER A 26 14.64 -7.21 -5.48
CA SER A 26 15.35 -8.46 -5.77
C SER A 26 14.51 -9.69 -5.42
N GLU A 27 13.92 -9.74 -4.23
CA GLU A 27 13.07 -10.84 -3.78
C GLU A 27 11.86 -11.03 -4.70
N LEU A 28 11.14 -9.95 -5.02
CA LEU A 28 9.98 -10.00 -5.90
C LEU A 28 10.36 -10.37 -7.33
N SER A 29 11.50 -9.88 -7.83
CA SER A 29 12.01 -10.24 -9.16
C SER A 29 12.34 -11.72 -9.26
N ARG A 30 12.96 -12.29 -8.21
CA ARG A 30 13.25 -13.73 -8.11
C ARG A 30 11.96 -14.54 -8.08
N PHE A 31 10.99 -14.14 -7.24
CA PHE A 31 9.70 -14.81 -7.15
C PHE A 31 8.95 -14.83 -8.49
N ARG A 32 9.01 -13.72 -9.23
CA ARG A 32 8.36 -13.57 -10.54
C ARG A 32 9.13 -14.18 -11.71
N GLY A 33 10.42 -14.48 -11.53
CA GLY A 33 11.34 -14.86 -12.62
C GLY A 33 11.57 -13.73 -13.64
N LYS A 34 11.30 -12.47 -13.28
CA LYS A 34 11.38 -11.32 -14.18
C LYS A 34 11.83 -10.06 -13.43
N PRO A 35 12.61 -9.16 -14.07
CA PRO A 35 12.99 -7.88 -13.46
C PRO A 35 11.77 -7.05 -13.07
N THR A 36 11.68 -6.70 -11.79
CA THR A 36 10.62 -5.89 -11.21
C THR A 36 11.20 -4.71 -10.44
N HIS A 37 10.69 -3.51 -10.69
CA HIS A 37 11.12 -2.28 -10.02
C HIS A 37 10.02 -1.70 -9.13
N LEU A 38 10.38 -1.17 -7.96
CA LEU A 38 9.47 -0.57 -7.00
C LEU A 38 9.56 0.96 -7.07
N VAL A 39 8.49 1.59 -7.51
CA VAL A 39 8.37 3.05 -7.62
C VAL A 39 7.43 3.57 -6.52
N PRO A 40 7.79 4.62 -5.76
CA PRO A 40 6.92 5.16 -4.72
C PRO A 40 5.53 5.56 -5.24
N ALA A 41 4.48 5.09 -4.57
CA ALA A 41 3.12 5.49 -4.90
C ALA A 41 2.87 6.95 -4.53
N SER A 42 2.01 7.62 -5.30
CA SER A 42 1.60 9.01 -5.03
C SER A 42 0.62 9.15 -3.85
N ALA A 43 0.10 8.02 -3.34
CA ALA A 43 -0.83 7.97 -2.22
C ALA A 43 -0.20 8.55 -0.95
N LYS A 44 -0.95 9.38 -0.22
CA LYS A 44 -0.55 10.04 1.03
C LYS A 44 -1.33 9.47 2.20
N GLY A 45 -0.74 9.56 3.41
CA GLY A 45 -1.51 9.54 4.67
C GLY A 45 -1.44 8.26 5.51
N GLY A 46 -0.57 7.29 5.17
CA GLY A 46 -0.43 6.05 5.93
C GLY A 46 0.89 5.96 6.73
N TYR A 47 0.84 5.13 7.77
CA TYR A 47 2.01 4.62 8.49
C TYR A 47 2.89 3.73 7.61
N ASP A 48 2.29 3.14 6.57
CA ASP A 48 2.98 2.22 5.67
C ASP A 48 3.53 2.97 4.46
N GLN A 49 4.58 2.41 3.87
CA GLN A 49 5.09 2.86 2.59
C GLN A 49 4.46 2.03 1.48
N ILE A 50 4.00 2.70 0.43
CA ILE A 50 3.36 2.05 -0.71
C ILE A 50 4.23 2.27 -1.94
N TYR A 51 4.48 1.20 -2.67
CA TYR A 51 5.18 1.18 -3.94
C TYR A 51 4.27 0.58 -5.02
N TYR A 52 4.49 1.00 -6.26
CA TYR A 52 4.03 0.28 -7.43
C TYR A 52 5.15 -0.62 -7.94
N ALA A 53 4.84 -1.91 -8.12
CA ALA A 53 5.73 -2.84 -8.81
C ALA A 53 5.55 -2.70 -10.32
N MET A 54 6.66 -2.50 -11.01
CA MET A 54 6.74 -2.23 -12.44
C MET A 54 7.45 -3.35 -13.15
N GLU A 55 6.84 -3.87 -14.21
CA GLU A 55 7.44 -4.81 -15.17
C GLU A 55 7.28 -4.20 -16.57
N ASN A 56 8.38 -3.99 -17.31
CA ASN A 56 8.36 -3.41 -18.66
C ASN A 56 7.52 -2.12 -18.79
N GLY A 57 7.65 -1.21 -17.81
CA GLY A 57 6.93 0.07 -17.79
C GLY A 57 5.45 -0.02 -17.42
N ARG A 58 4.94 -1.20 -17.02
CA ARG A 58 3.55 -1.41 -16.61
C ARG A 58 3.45 -1.72 -15.12
N HIS A 59 2.42 -1.18 -14.46
CA HIS A 59 2.06 -1.58 -13.10
C HIS A 59 1.56 -3.04 -13.10
N ILE A 60 2.22 -3.88 -12.31
CA ILE A 60 1.81 -5.28 -12.12
C ILE A 60 1.20 -5.52 -10.74
N ALA A 61 1.67 -4.80 -9.72
CA ALA A 61 1.21 -4.95 -8.35
C ALA A 61 1.34 -3.65 -7.56
N VAL A 62 0.61 -3.56 -6.47
CA VAL A 62 0.85 -2.62 -5.38
C VAL A 62 1.56 -3.36 -4.27
N VAL A 63 2.68 -2.80 -3.79
CA VAL A 63 3.44 -3.34 -2.67
C VAL A 63 3.28 -2.41 -1.48
N ARG A 64 2.69 -2.91 -0.40
CA ARG A 64 2.63 -2.22 0.90
C ARG A 64 3.74 -2.76 1.78
N VAL A 65 4.49 -1.85 2.39
CA VAL A 65 5.63 -2.15 3.26
C VAL A 65 5.42 -1.47 4.60
N ASN A 66 5.50 -2.23 5.68
CA ASN A 66 5.48 -1.68 7.04
C ASN A 66 6.76 -0.85 7.23
N SER A 67 6.60 0.44 7.58
CA SER A 67 7.76 1.32 7.77
C SER A 67 8.25 1.27 9.21
N PRO A 68 9.47 0.79 9.51
CA PRO A 68 10.00 0.78 10.88
C PRO A 68 10.19 2.20 11.45
N HIS A 69 10.33 3.20 10.58
CA HIS A 69 10.57 4.59 10.95
C HIS A 69 9.30 5.40 11.24
N LYS A 70 8.11 4.85 10.98
CA LYS A 70 6.83 5.56 11.19
C LYS A 70 6.12 4.95 12.39
N LYS A 71 6.19 5.65 13.52
CA LYS A 71 5.43 5.29 14.72
C LYS A 71 3.96 5.68 14.54
N GLN A 72 3.07 4.76 14.89
CA GLN A 72 1.66 5.06 15.07
C GLN A 72 1.51 6.08 16.21
N LYS A 73 0.84 7.20 15.95
CA LYS A 73 0.72 8.31 16.91
C LYS A 73 -0.69 8.44 17.49
N ASP A 74 -1.65 7.72 16.94
CA ASP A 74 -3.03 7.78 17.40
C ASP A 74 -3.13 6.93 18.68
N PRO A 75 -3.44 7.56 19.83
CA PRO A 75 -3.63 6.83 21.08
C PRO A 75 -4.89 5.98 20.96
N ILE A 76 -4.83 4.77 21.52
CA ILE A 76 -5.96 3.86 21.56
C ILE A 76 -6.65 4.09 22.88
N LEU A 77 -7.91 4.53 22.80
CA LEU A 77 -8.73 4.79 23.96
C LEU A 77 -9.30 3.47 24.49
N PRO A 78 -9.58 3.36 25.80
CA PRO A 78 -10.16 2.14 26.39
C PRO A 78 -11.47 1.69 25.73
N ASP A 79 -12.24 2.64 25.21
CA ASP A 79 -13.54 2.40 24.57
C ASP A 79 -13.43 2.19 23.05
N ASP A 80 -12.22 2.19 22.48
CA ASP A 80 -12.06 1.93 21.06
C ASP A 80 -12.44 0.46 20.76
N PRO A 81 -13.35 0.20 19.80
CA PRO A 81 -13.77 -1.15 19.47
C PRO A 81 -12.68 -1.97 18.76
N ALA A 82 -11.52 -1.36 18.48
CA ALA A 82 -10.44 -1.93 17.70
C ALA A 82 -9.29 -2.37 18.62
N VAL A 83 -8.95 -3.66 18.57
CA VAL A 83 -7.72 -4.18 19.18
C VAL A 83 -6.54 -3.84 18.26
N PRO A 84 -5.53 -3.09 18.72
CA PRO A 84 -4.34 -2.87 17.92
C PRO A 84 -3.61 -4.17 17.63
N LEU A 85 -3.36 -4.42 16.35
CA LEU A 85 -2.50 -5.50 15.92
C LEU A 85 -1.06 -5.00 15.78
N HIS A 86 -0.10 -5.83 16.17
CA HIS A 86 1.30 -5.61 15.86
C HIS A 86 1.53 -5.65 14.34
N ALA A 87 2.66 -5.08 13.89
CA ALA A 87 2.94 -4.89 12.46
C ALA A 87 2.85 -6.19 11.63
N GLU A 88 3.35 -7.29 12.17
CA GLU A 88 3.29 -8.63 11.53
C GLU A 88 1.85 -9.15 11.49
N GLN A 89 1.14 -9.09 12.61
CA GLN A 89 -0.26 -9.50 12.71
C GLN A 89 -1.18 -8.73 11.75
N ARG A 90 -0.87 -7.46 11.47
CA ARG A 90 -1.59 -6.65 10.46
C ARG A 90 -1.39 -7.21 9.05
N LEU A 91 -0.19 -7.63 8.70
CA LEU A 91 0.09 -8.24 7.39
C LEU A 91 -0.56 -9.60 7.26
N ASP A 92 -0.52 -10.43 8.30
CA ASP A 92 -1.17 -11.74 8.28
C ASP A 92 -2.68 -11.62 8.11
N ARG A 93 -3.31 -10.72 8.87
CA ARG A 93 -4.75 -10.49 8.75
C ARG A 93 -5.13 -9.96 7.37
N GLU A 94 -4.33 -9.07 6.80
CA GLU A 94 -4.57 -8.54 5.45
C GLU A 94 -4.38 -9.63 4.39
N TRP A 95 -3.33 -10.44 4.49
CA TRP A 95 -3.11 -11.58 3.59
C TRP A 95 -4.27 -12.58 3.65
N GLU A 96 -4.70 -12.93 4.86
CA GLU A 96 -5.85 -13.82 5.08
C GLU A 96 -7.13 -13.25 4.46
N ALA A 97 -7.40 -11.96 4.66
CA ALA A 97 -8.56 -11.28 4.08
C ALA A 97 -8.52 -11.33 2.55
N TYR A 98 -7.39 -10.97 1.93
CA TYR A 98 -7.27 -11.05 0.47
C TYR A 98 -7.39 -12.47 -0.06
N SER A 99 -6.83 -13.45 0.65
CA SER A 99 -6.88 -14.86 0.24
C SER A 99 -8.31 -15.41 0.23
N LYS A 100 -9.15 -14.94 1.15
CA LYS A 100 -10.59 -15.31 1.23
C LYS A 100 -11.44 -14.54 0.21
N LEU A 101 -11.15 -13.26 -0.01
CA LEU A 101 -11.97 -12.37 -0.81
C LEU A 101 -11.66 -12.44 -2.31
N PHE A 102 -10.42 -12.76 -2.69
CA PHE A 102 -10.01 -12.80 -4.10
C PHE A 102 -10.76 -13.86 -4.91
N PRO A 103 -10.93 -15.11 -4.43
CA PRO A 103 -11.72 -16.13 -5.15
C PRO A 103 -13.18 -15.71 -5.41
N LEU A 104 -13.70 -14.77 -4.61
CA LEU A 104 -15.05 -14.21 -4.74
C LEU A 104 -15.11 -12.97 -5.64
N GLY A 105 -13.97 -12.52 -6.18
CA GLY A 105 -13.88 -11.29 -6.98
C GLY A 105 -14.04 -10.00 -6.16
N LEU A 106 -13.95 -10.07 -4.83
CA LEU A 106 -14.18 -8.94 -3.92
C LEU A 106 -12.91 -8.19 -3.53
N SER A 107 -11.74 -8.69 -3.92
CA SER A 107 -10.47 -8.06 -3.65
C SER A 107 -9.44 -8.32 -4.76
N PRO A 108 -8.34 -7.55 -4.81
CA PRO A 108 -7.21 -7.87 -5.67
C PRO A 108 -6.56 -9.19 -5.25
N GLU A 109 -5.99 -9.90 -6.22
CA GLU A 109 -5.19 -11.10 -5.98
C GLU A 109 -4.01 -10.82 -5.05
N PRO A 110 -3.85 -11.53 -3.93
CA PRO A 110 -2.60 -11.53 -3.16
C PRO A 110 -1.53 -12.32 -3.92
N ILE A 111 -0.45 -11.65 -4.33
CA ILE A 111 0.58 -12.24 -5.21
C ILE A 111 1.75 -12.78 -4.39
N TRP A 112 2.21 -12.01 -3.43
CA TRP A 112 3.48 -12.27 -2.75
C TRP A 112 3.53 -11.55 -1.40
N ARG A 113 4.28 -12.09 -0.44
CA ARG A 113 4.50 -11.46 0.87
C ARG A 113 5.85 -11.82 1.48
N THR A 114 6.26 -11.00 2.44
CA THR A 114 7.40 -11.21 3.35
C THR A 114 6.95 -10.95 4.79
N LYS A 115 7.90 -10.90 5.73
CA LYS A 115 7.67 -10.48 7.12
C LYS A 115 7.12 -9.06 7.28
N ASP A 116 7.43 -8.18 6.33
CA ASP A 116 7.20 -6.73 6.43
C ASP A 116 6.55 -6.11 5.18
N ALA A 117 6.26 -6.91 4.16
CA ALA A 117 5.66 -6.45 2.91
C ALA A 117 4.60 -7.41 2.37
N ILE A 118 3.63 -6.86 1.65
CA ILE A 118 2.62 -7.59 0.89
C ILE A 118 2.45 -6.97 -0.48
N ALA A 119 2.37 -7.80 -1.52
CA ALA A 119 2.10 -7.41 -2.89
C ALA A 119 0.75 -7.97 -3.34
N CYS A 120 -0.10 -7.10 -3.87
CA CYS A 120 -1.38 -7.46 -4.44
C CYS A 120 -1.47 -6.97 -5.89
N SER A 121 -2.21 -7.68 -6.74
CA SER A 121 -2.38 -7.35 -8.16
C SER A 121 -2.81 -5.91 -8.38
N TRP A 122 -2.29 -5.32 -9.46
CA TRP A 122 -2.66 -3.96 -9.83
C TRP A 122 -4.06 -3.90 -10.43
N VAL A 123 -4.96 -3.20 -9.76
CA VAL A 123 -6.30 -2.92 -10.28
C VAL A 123 -6.34 -1.52 -10.90
N ARG A 124 -6.73 -1.43 -12.17
CA ARG A 124 -6.79 -0.18 -12.95
C ARG A 124 -8.01 0.70 -12.61
N TRP A 125 -8.43 0.72 -11.36
CA TRP A 125 -9.58 1.49 -10.93
C TRP A 125 -9.21 2.90 -10.52
N ARG A 126 -10.08 3.85 -10.84
CA ARG A 126 -10.00 5.22 -10.33
C ARG A 126 -10.74 5.26 -9.01
N ARG A 127 -10.14 5.89 -7.99
CA ARG A 127 -10.82 6.14 -6.71
C ARG A 127 -12.13 6.88 -6.97
N ALA A 128 -13.26 6.31 -6.55
CA ALA A 128 -14.59 6.89 -6.71
C ALA A 128 -14.64 8.34 -6.20
N ALA A 129 -14.01 8.63 -5.06
CA ALA A 129 -13.91 9.99 -4.52
C ALA A 129 -13.40 11.04 -5.52
N ARG A 130 -12.43 10.70 -6.40
CA ARG A 130 -11.94 11.67 -7.41
C ARG A 130 -13.00 12.02 -8.46
N MET A 131 -13.91 11.09 -8.73
CA MET A 131 -15.05 11.30 -9.64
C MET A 131 -16.18 12.03 -8.90
N LEU A 132 -16.57 11.54 -7.73
CA LEU A 132 -17.71 12.04 -6.95
C LEU A 132 -17.51 13.47 -6.44
N VAL A 133 -16.27 13.89 -6.15
CA VAL A 133 -15.99 15.29 -5.82
C VAL A 133 -16.36 16.24 -6.98
N LYS A 134 -16.26 15.78 -8.23
CA LYS A 134 -16.56 16.55 -9.44
C LYS A 134 -18.01 16.39 -9.93
N ARG A 135 -18.62 15.22 -9.69
CA ARG A 135 -20.01 14.88 -10.05
C ARG A 135 -20.74 14.35 -8.83
N ARG A 136 -21.15 15.25 -7.96
CA ARG A 136 -21.80 14.92 -6.67
C ARG A 136 -23.20 14.35 -6.87
N ASP A 137 -23.87 14.78 -7.93
CA ASP A 137 -25.14 14.28 -8.44
C ASP A 137 -25.13 12.76 -8.69
N MET A 138 -23.95 12.20 -9.00
CA MET A 138 -23.80 10.75 -9.19
C MET A 138 -23.58 9.95 -7.90
N ALA A 139 -23.58 10.58 -6.72
CA ALA A 139 -23.32 9.86 -5.48
C ALA A 139 -24.45 8.86 -5.15
N TRP A 140 -25.72 9.28 -5.24
CA TRP A 140 -26.86 8.44 -4.88
C TRP A 140 -27.13 7.28 -5.84
N PRO A 141 -27.09 7.45 -7.17
CA PRO A 141 -27.30 6.33 -8.09
C PRO A 141 -26.21 5.24 -8.05
N ILE A 142 -25.08 5.47 -7.37
CA ILE A 142 -24.00 4.47 -7.20
C ILE A 142 -24.14 3.72 -5.87
N LEU A 143 -24.88 4.28 -4.92
CA LEU A 143 -25.04 3.74 -3.56
C LEU A 143 -26.37 3.01 -3.36
N GLU A 144 -27.36 3.24 -4.24
CA GLU A 144 -28.61 2.47 -4.38
C GLU A 144 -28.40 1.22 -5.25
#